data_AF-A0A517YU48-F1
#
_entry.id   AF-A0A517YU48-F1
#
_cell.length_a   1.000
_cell.length_b   1.000
_cell.length_c   1.000
_cell.angle_alpha   90.00
_cell.angle_beta   90.00
_cell.angle_gamma   90.00
#
_symmetry.space_group_name_H-M   'P 1'
#
loop_
_entity.id
_entity.type
_entity.pdbx_description
1 polymer ?
#
loop_
_entity_poly.entity_id
_entity_poly.type
_entity_poly.pdbx_seq_one_letter_code
_entity_poly.pdbx_strand_id
1 'polypeptide(L)'
;MYTPLEKNIIDRLARIEEKLNVNNESTTKLQTELYGNGKPGLKHRLTMLEENQRRADADRKAASVWVRWALPLVVTVVSVAVAILSYFQS
;
A
#
# COMPACT_ATOMS: atom_id res chain seq x y z
N MET A 1 49.40 -28.30 -21.71
CA MET A 1 49.28 -26.94 -22.28
C MET A 1 47.93 -26.86 -22.96
N TYR A 2 47.03 -26.00 -22.47
CA TYR A 2 45.71 -25.82 -23.10
C TYR A 2 45.87 -25.07 -24.43
N THR A 3 45.14 -25.51 -25.44
CA THR A 3 45.06 -24.81 -26.72
C THR A 3 44.42 -23.42 -26.50
N PRO A 4 44.73 -22.43 -27.35
CA PRO A 4 44.11 -21.09 -27.26
C PRO A 4 42.57 -21.13 -27.31
N LEU A 5 41.99 -22.16 -27.94
CA LEU A 5 40.55 -22.40 -27.97
C LEU A 5 40.01 -22.84 -26.60
N GLU A 6 40.68 -23.80 -25.94
CA GLU A 6 40.31 -24.27 -24.61
C GLU A 6 40.44 -23.16 -23.56
N LYS A 7 41.48 -22.32 -23.66
CA LYS A 7 41.66 -21.17 -22.76
C LYS A 7 40.52 -20.16 -22.90
N ASN A 8 40.08 -19.89 -24.13
CA ASN A 8 38.95 -19.00 -24.40
C ASN A 8 37.64 -19.57 -23.82
N ILE A 9 37.40 -20.87 -23.96
CA ILE A 9 36.22 -21.54 -23.40
C ILE A 9 36.22 -21.47 -21.88
N ILE A 10 37.37 -21.73 -21.22
CA ILE A 10 37.52 -21.64 -19.77
C ILE A 10 37.25 -20.21 -19.27
N ASP A 11 37.80 -19.19 -19.94
CA ASP A 11 37.57 -17.78 -19.59
C ASP A 11 36.11 -17.35 -19.78
N ARG A 12 35.37 -17.98 -20.71
CA ARG A 12 33.94 -17.72 -20.89
C ARG A 12 33.11 -18.43 -19.83
N LEU A 13 33.46 -19.67 -19.46
CA LEU A 13 32.80 -20.41 -18.40
C LEU A 13 32.96 -19.71 -17.04
N ALA A 14 34.16 -19.26 -16.70
CA ALA A 14 34.42 -18.51 -15.47
C ALA A 14 33.58 -17.23 -15.40
N ARG A 15 33.46 -16.49 -16.51
CA ARG A 15 32.62 -15.28 -16.59
C ARG A 15 31.13 -15.57 -16.48
N ILE A 16 30.67 -16.72 -16.97
CA ILE A 16 29.27 -17.14 -16.83
C ILE A 16 28.99 -17.51 -15.38
N GLU A 17 29.89 -18.25 -14.74
CA GLU A 17 29.78 -18.66 -13.34
C GLU A 17 29.75 -17.46 -12.39
N GLU A 18 30.62 -16.48 -12.61
CA GLU A 18 30.62 -15.20 -11.90
C GLU A 18 29.28 -14.48 -12.04
N LYS A 19 28.76 -14.34 -13.27
CA LYS A 19 27.46 -13.71 -13.52
C LYS A 19 26.30 -14.47 -12.89
N LEU A 20 26.34 -15.79 -12.89
CA LEU A 20 25.32 -16.62 -12.27
C LEU A 20 25.32 -16.42 -10.75
N ASN A 21 26.50 -16.35 -10.15
CA ASN A 21 26.66 -16.15 -8.71
C ASN A 21 26.12 -14.78 -8.28
N VAL A 22 26.47 -13.72 -9.00
CA VAL A 22 25.94 -12.36 -8.75
C VAL A 22 24.41 -12.33 -8.90
N ASN A 23 23.87 -13.00 -9.91
CA ASN A 23 22.42 -13.07 -10.13
C ASN A 23 21.70 -13.85 -9.03
N ASN A 24 22.30 -14.96 -8.58
CA ASN A 24 21.77 -15.76 -7.48
C ASN A 24 21.74 -14.97 -6.16
N GLU A 25 22.80 -14.21 -5.85
CA GLU A 25 22.84 -13.34 -4.68
C GLU A 25 21.77 -12.23 -4.75
N SER A 26 21.63 -11.60 -5.93
CA SER A 26 20.61 -10.56 -6.18
C SER A 26 19.19 -11.11 -6.03
N THR A 27 18.94 -12.30 -6.56
CA THR A 27 17.64 -13.00 -6.47
C THR A 27 17.30 -13.35 -5.02
N THR A 28 18.30 -13.78 -4.25
CA THR A 28 18.14 -14.11 -2.82
C THR A 28 17.81 -12.86 -2.00
N LYS A 29 18.47 -11.72 -2.28
CA LYS A 29 18.13 -10.43 -1.66
C LYS A 29 16.70 -9.99 -2.03
N LEU A 30 16.32 -10.09 -3.30
CA LEU A 30 14.96 -9.77 -3.77
C LEU A 30 13.90 -10.63 -3.09
N GLN A 31 14.09 -11.94 -3.00
CA GLN A 31 13.18 -12.83 -2.28
C GLN A 31 13.08 -12.45 -0.80
N THR A 32 14.21 -12.10 -0.19
CA THR A 32 14.24 -11.67 1.20
C THR A 32 13.47 -10.37 1.44
N GLU A 33 13.54 -9.41 0.52
CA GLU A 33 12.77 -8.16 0.61
C GLU A 33 11.27 -8.37 0.33
N LEU A 34 10.93 -9.24 -0.64
CA LEU A 34 9.55 -9.57 -1.01
C LEU A 34 8.82 -10.34 0.11
N TYR A 35 9.46 -11.36 0.66
CA TYR A 35 8.84 -12.31 1.59
C TYR A 35 9.24 -12.08 3.06
N GLY A 36 10.38 -11.44 3.31
CA GLY A 36 10.86 -11.11 4.65
C GLY A 36 11.56 -12.29 5.35
N ASN A 37 12.80 -12.08 5.84
CA ASN A 37 13.53 -13.06 6.66
C ASN A 37 13.06 -13.00 8.12
N GLY A 38 11.82 -13.40 8.41
CA GLY A 38 11.24 -13.37 9.77
C GLY A 38 10.71 -12.01 10.23
N LYS A 39 10.64 -11.01 9.33
CA LYS A 39 9.93 -9.73 9.51
C LYS A 39 8.86 -9.61 8.42
N PRO A 40 7.78 -8.83 8.62
CA PRO A 40 6.78 -8.64 7.58
C PRO A 40 7.42 -8.02 6.32
N GLY A 41 7.54 -8.85 5.27
CA GLY A 41 8.05 -8.46 3.96
C GLY A 41 7.12 -7.47 3.24
N LEU A 42 7.58 -6.97 2.08
CA LEU A 42 6.85 -5.93 1.33
C LEU A 42 5.40 -6.32 1.02
N LYS A 43 5.17 -7.60 0.69
CA LYS A 43 3.83 -8.13 0.38
C LYS A 43 2.88 -8.01 1.58
N HIS A 44 3.38 -8.33 2.78
CA HIS A 44 2.58 -8.23 4.01
C HIS A 44 2.25 -6.77 4.35
N ARG A 45 3.19 -5.84 4.15
CA ARG A 45 2.94 -4.41 4.34
C ARG A 45 1.91 -3.87 3.36
N LEU A 46 1.95 -4.32 2.10
CA LEU A 46 0.95 -3.97 1.08
C LEU A 46 -0.45 -4.44 1.46
N THR A 47 -0.59 -5.70 1.89
CA THR A 47 -1.89 -6.22 2.35
C THR A 47 -2.43 -5.45 3.56
N MET A 48 -1.56 -5.12 4.53
CA MET A 48 -1.94 -4.31 5.70
C MET A 48 -2.36 -2.89 5.32
N LEU A 49 -1.68 -2.26 4.35
CA LEU A 49 -2.04 -0.95 3.82
C LEU A 49 -3.39 -0.98 3.10
N GLU A 50 -3.62 -1.98 2.24
CA GLU A 50 -4.89 -2.18 1.55
C GLU A 50 -6.04 -2.40 2.53
N GLU A 51 -5.82 -3.19 3.59
CA GLU A 51 -6.85 -3.44 4.58
C GLU A 51 -7.16 -2.22 5.45
N ASN A 52 -6.13 -1.46 5.85
CA ASN A 52 -6.33 -0.18 6.55
C ASN A 52 -7.05 0.84 5.68
N GLN A 53 -6.74 0.90 4.38
CA GLN A 53 -7.42 1.79 3.45
C GLN A 53 -8.88 1.40 3.27
N ARG A 54 -9.20 0.10 3.16
CA ARG A 54 -10.58 -0.38 3.12
C ARG A 54 -11.38 -0.01 4.37
N ARG A 55 -10.75 -0.11 5.56
CA ARG A 55 -11.39 0.30 6.82
C ARG A 55 -11.64 1.82 6.85
N ALA A 56 -10.64 2.62 6.46
CA ALA A 56 -10.79 4.07 6.38
C ALA A 56 -11.89 4.49 5.38
N ASP A 57 -11.99 3.81 4.24
CA ASP A 57 -13.06 4.07 3.26
C ASP A 57 -14.44 3.63 3.77
N ALA A 58 -14.52 2.53 4.52
CA ALA A 58 -15.74 2.10 5.18
C ALA A 58 -16.19 3.12 6.25
N ASP A 59 -15.26 3.60 7.08
CA ASP A 59 -15.53 4.61 8.11
C ASP A 59 -15.98 5.94 7.48
N ARG A 60 -15.35 6.37 6.38
CA ARG A 60 -15.76 7.56 5.63
C ARG A 60 -17.16 7.43 5.05
N LYS A 61 -17.51 6.24 4.54
CA LYS A 61 -18.88 5.96 4.04
C LYS A 61 -19.90 5.95 5.19
N ALA A 62 -19.56 5.36 6.33
CA ALA A 62 -20.44 5.36 7.50
C ALA A 62 -20.68 6.79 8.02
N ALA A 63 -19.61 7.60 8.11
CA ALA A 63 -19.70 9.00 8.50
C ALA A 63 -20.53 9.82 7.51
N SER A 64 -20.35 9.63 6.19
CA SER A 64 -21.12 10.37 5.18
C SER A 64 -22.60 10.01 5.19
N VAL A 65 -22.94 8.74 5.45
CA VAL A 65 -24.34 8.31 5.62
C VAL A 65 -24.95 8.95 6.87
N TRP A 66 -24.26 8.93 8.00
CA TRP A 66 -24.76 9.55 9.23
C TRP A 66 -24.99 11.06 9.07
N VAL A 67 -24.01 11.75 8.47
CA VAL A 67 -24.11 13.19 8.17
C VAL A 67 -25.28 13.49 7.23
N ARG A 68 -25.52 12.66 6.22
CA ARG A 68 -26.64 12.83 5.26
C ARG A 68 -28.01 12.81 5.95
N TRP A 69 -28.18 11.99 7.00
CA TRP A 69 -29.44 11.93 7.74
C TRP A 69 -29.52 12.96 8.87
N ALA A 70 -28.39 13.32 9.49
CA ALA A 70 -28.34 14.30 10.57
C ALA A 70 -28.50 15.76 10.08
N LEU A 71 -27.90 16.12 8.94
CA LEU A 71 -27.97 17.46 8.37
C LEU A 71 -29.39 18.03 8.26
N PRO A 72 -30.37 17.34 7.64
CA PRO A 72 -31.72 17.89 7.50
C PRO A 72 -32.39 18.12 8.86
N LEU A 73 -32.19 17.24 9.85
CA LEU A 73 -32.73 17.44 11.20
C LEU A 73 -32.15 18.70 11.87
N VAL A 74 -30.84 18.90 11.77
CA VAL A 74 -30.18 20.09 12.30
C VAL A 74 -30.71 21.35 11.62
N VAL A 75 -30.83 21.34 10.28
CA VAL A 75 -31.37 22.48 9.52
C VAL A 75 -32.79 22.79 9.94
N THR A 76 -33.67 21.78 10.08
CA THR A 76 -35.06 21.98 10.51
C THR A 76 -35.14 22.62 11.90
N VAL A 77 -34.37 22.12 12.87
CA VAL A 77 -34.37 22.68 14.24
C VAL A 77 -33.90 24.12 14.24
N VAL A 78 -32.84 24.44 13.49
CA VAL A 78 -32.31 25.82 13.37
C VAL A 78 -33.33 26.73 12.71
N SER A 79 -33.97 26.31 11.61
CA SER A 79 -35.00 27.10 10.93
C SER A 79 -36.19 27.42 11.84
N VAL A 80 -36.64 26.45 12.64
CA VAL A 80 -37.73 26.68 13.62
C VAL A 80 -37.31 27.67 14.70
N ALA A 81 -36.10 27.52 15.25
CA ALA A 81 -35.58 28.45 16.26
C ALA A 81 -35.49 29.89 15.74
N VAL A 82 -35.01 30.08 14.51
CA VAL A 82 -34.96 31.38 13.85
C VAL A 82 -36.37 31.95 13.66
N ALA A 83 -37.33 31.16 13.20
CA ALA A 83 -38.71 31.60 13.00
C ALA A 83 -39.36 32.08 14.31
N ILE A 84 -39.13 31.37 15.42
CA ILE A 84 -39.63 31.77 16.74
C ILE A 84 -39.01 33.10 17.18
N LEU A 85 -37.69 33.26 17.04
CA LEU A 85 -36.99 34.50 17.39
C LEU A 85 -37.48 35.68 16.55
N SER A 86 -37.68 35.49 15.25
CA SER A 86 -38.23 36.53 14.37
C SER A 86 -39.66 36.90 14.73
N TYR A 87 -40.48 35.95 15.17
CA TYR A 87 -41.85 36.23 15.62
C TYR A 87 -41.89 37.11 16.87
N PHE A 88 -40.96 36.93 17.81
CA PHE A 88 -40.88 37.78 19.02
C PHE A 88 -40.32 39.19 18.76
N GLN A 89 -39.66 39.43 17.64
CA GLN A 89 -39.11 40.74 17.27
C GLN A 89 -40.03 41.57 16.37
N SER A 90 -41.08 40.95 15.80
CA SER A 90 -42.08 41.62 14.95
C SER A 90 -43.27 42.12 15.76
#